data_AF-A0A9J5ZKC9-F1
#
_entry.id   AF-A0A9J5ZKC9-F1
#
_cell.length_a   1.000
_cell.length_b   1.000
_cell.length_c   1.000
_cell.angle_alpha   90.00
_cell.angle_beta   90.00
_cell.angle_gamma   90.00
#
_symmetry.space_group_name_H-M   'P 1'
#
loop_
_entity.id
_entity.type
_entity.pdbx_description
1 polymer ?
#
loop_
_entity_poly.entity_id
_entity_poly.type
_entity_poly.pdbx_seq_one_letter_code
_entity_poly.pdbx_strand_id
1 'polypeptide(L)'
;MRELSGAILLRLFKNVQRLVWCKPLRLKRECRKIVSCPLHHLKVIRLCRYFGRTCEFELVKYFLENAIVLEKIIIDPRSQTVTPVLSLSTIEKEQMSRNSSKLQLEGEVPSHIELVIL
;
A
#
# COMPACT_ATOMS: atom_id res chain seq x y z
N MET A 1 23.87 -4.35 16.76
CA MET A 1 24.01 -5.05 15.47
C MET A 1 22.85 -6.04 15.33
N ARG A 2 21.80 -5.73 14.56
CA ARG A 2 20.83 -6.70 14.02
C ARG A 2 19.89 -5.97 13.07
N GLU A 3 20.11 -6.23 11.79
CA GLU A 3 19.46 -5.59 10.65
C GLU A 3 18.00 -6.02 10.51
N LEU A 4 17.13 -5.03 10.31
CA LEU A 4 15.70 -5.18 10.06
C LEU A 4 15.48 -5.11 8.55
N SER A 5 15.29 -6.25 7.88
CA SER A 5 14.97 -6.30 6.44
C SER A 5 13.67 -7.07 6.23
N GLY A 6 12.58 -6.31 6.10
CA GLY A 6 11.24 -6.80 5.80
C GLY A 6 11.01 -6.84 4.29
N ALA A 7 10.60 -8.01 3.76
CA ALA A 7 10.28 -8.16 2.33
C ALA A 7 8.79 -8.49 2.12
N ILE A 8 8.20 -7.76 1.17
CA ILE A 8 6.77 -7.66 0.85
C ILE A 8 6.39 -8.68 -0.24
N LEU A 9 5.23 -9.34 -0.11
CA LEU A 9 4.69 -10.27 -1.10
C LEU A 9 3.94 -9.51 -2.21
N LEU A 10 4.57 -9.37 -3.37
CA LEU A 10 3.99 -8.74 -4.57
C LEU A 10 3.20 -9.79 -5.40
N ARG A 11 1.87 -9.67 -5.45
CA ARG A 11 1.04 -10.41 -6.42
C ARG A 11 0.74 -9.48 -7.59
N LEU A 12 1.53 -9.61 -8.66
CA LEU A 12 1.45 -8.79 -9.87
C LEU A 12 0.34 -9.33 -10.79
N PHE A 13 -0.80 -8.64 -10.84
CA PHE A 13 -1.75 -8.82 -11.95
C PHE A 13 -1.38 -7.84 -13.06
N LYS A 14 -1.40 -8.31 -14.32
CA LYS A 14 -1.14 -7.47 -15.49
C LYS A 14 -2.03 -6.21 -15.41
N ASN A 15 -1.38 -5.05 -15.47
CA ASN A 15 -1.90 -3.68 -15.54
C ASN A 15 -2.50 -3.03 -14.27
N VAL A 16 -2.59 -3.73 -13.13
CA VAL A 16 -2.75 -3.10 -11.79
C VAL A 16 -2.04 -3.99 -10.76
N GLN A 17 -0.96 -3.51 -10.16
CA GLN A 17 -0.29 -4.25 -9.08
C GLN A 17 -1.13 -4.09 -7.79
N ARG A 18 -1.98 -5.08 -7.50
CA ARG A 18 -2.78 -5.10 -6.27
C ARG A 18 -1.92 -5.58 -5.11
N LEU A 19 -1.56 -4.67 -4.21
CA LEU A 19 -0.88 -4.99 -2.96
C LEU A 19 -1.92 -5.23 -1.85
N VAL A 20 -1.97 -6.47 -1.35
CA VAL A 20 -2.87 -6.87 -0.26
C VAL A 20 -2.05 -7.24 0.97
N TRP A 21 -2.20 -6.47 2.04
CA TRP A 21 -1.59 -6.77 3.33
C TRP A 21 -2.46 -7.74 4.14
N CYS A 22 -2.05 -9.00 4.19
CA CYS A 22 -2.61 -10.02 5.08
C CYS A 22 -1.67 -10.26 6.27
N LYS A 23 -2.21 -10.63 7.45
CA LYS A 23 -1.38 -11.11 8.56
C LYS A 23 -0.51 -12.27 8.05
N PRO A 24 0.81 -12.28 8.29
CA PRO A 24 1.69 -13.28 7.71
C PRO A 24 1.33 -14.67 8.29
N LEU A 25 0.93 -15.60 7.42
CA LEU A 25 1.00 -17.02 7.75
C LEU A 25 2.48 -17.38 7.82
N ARG A 26 2.92 -17.96 8.94
CA ARG A 26 4.31 -18.33 9.23
C ARG A 26 4.80 -19.46 8.31
N LEU A 27 5.01 -19.16 7.04
CA LEU A 27 5.58 -20.09 6.07
C LEU A 27 7.01 -19.66 5.76
N LYS A 28 7.95 -20.53 6.10
CA LYS A 28 9.39 -20.39 5.82
C LYS A 28 9.55 -20.28 4.30
N ARG A 29 9.85 -19.09 3.79
CA ARG A 29 10.09 -18.85 2.36
C ARG A 29 11.44 -18.18 2.19
N GLU A 30 12.21 -18.66 1.23
CA GLU A 30 13.50 -18.08 0.84
C GLU A 30 13.28 -16.77 0.08
N CYS A 31 13.96 -15.71 0.49
CA CYS A 31 13.98 -14.43 -0.23
C CYS A 31 14.73 -14.61 -1.55
N ARG A 32 13.99 -14.75 -2.65
CA ARG A 32 14.59 -14.72 -3.99
C ARG A 32 14.96 -13.26 -4.33
N LYS A 33 16.20 -13.03 -4.78
CA LYS A 33 16.59 -11.75 -5.39
C LYS A 33 15.65 -11.45 -6.55
N ILE A 34 14.90 -10.36 -6.44
CA ILE A 34 14.05 -9.85 -7.52
C ILE A 34 14.97 -9.11 -8.50
N VAL A 35 14.82 -9.41 -9.79
CA VAL A 35 15.55 -8.80 -10.91
C VAL A 35 15.37 -7.28 -10.88
N SER A 36 16.39 -6.52 -11.27
CA SER A 36 16.40 -5.05 -11.16
C SER A 36 15.21 -4.41 -11.88
N CYS A 37 14.50 -3.55 -11.15
CA CYS A 37 13.47 -2.61 -11.63
C CYS A 37 12.10 -3.14 -12.08
N PRO A 38 11.37 -3.93 -11.26
CA PRO A 38 9.94 -4.20 -11.50
C PRO A 38 9.04 -2.94 -11.43
N LEU A 39 9.58 -1.80 -10.99
CA LEU A 39 8.85 -0.56 -10.75
C LEU A 39 8.83 0.41 -11.94
N HIS A 40 9.71 0.24 -12.94
CA HIS A 40 9.80 1.16 -14.09
C HIS A 40 8.57 1.16 -15.00
N HIS A 41 7.69 0.16 -14.85
CA HIS A 41 6.44 0.06 -15.59
C HIS A 41 5.21 0.22 -14.67
N LEU A 42 5.42 0.57 -13.41
CA LEU A 42 4.36 0.65 -12.41
C LEU A 42 3.63 2.00 -12.52
N LYS A 43 2.45 1.97 -13.14
CA LYS A 43 1.59 3.16 -13.31
C LYS A 43 0.60 3.39 -12.19
N VAL A 44 0.09 2.31 -11.58
CA VAL A 44 -0.96 2.40 -10.56
C VAL A 44 -0.66 1.48 -9.40
N ILE A 45 -0.71 2.02 -8.19
CA ILE A 45 -0.68 1.25 -6.95
C ILE A 45 -2.01 1.36 -6.21
N ARG A 46 -2.38 0.26 -5.55
CA ARG A 46 -3.54 0.24 -4.65
C ARG A 46 -3.11 -0.35 -3.31
N LEU A 47 -3.13 0.48 -2.28
CA LEU A 47 -2.81 0.13 -0.91
C LEU A 47 -4.11 -0.13 -0.15
N CYS A 48 -4.33 -1.38 0.20
CA CYS A 48 -5.50 -1.75 1.00
C CYS A 48 -5.13 -1.74 2.49
N ARG A 49 -6.08 -1.33 3.33
CA ARG A 49 -5.93 -1.28 4.80
C ARG A 49 -4.80 -0.36 5.26
N TYR A 50 -4.56 0.73 4.54
CA TYR A 50 -3.63 1.78 4.96
C TYR A 50 -4.19 2.44 6.21
N PHE A 51 -3.49 2.38 7.35
CA PHE A 51 -3.92 2.99 8.61
C PHE A 51 -3.10 4.24 8.96
N GLY A 52 -2.27 4.75 8.05
CA GLY A 52 -1.40 5.89 8.30
C GLY A 52 -0.23 5.57 9.21
N ARG A 53 0.19 4.29 9.28
CA ARG A 53 1.36 3.89 10.06
C ARG A 53 2.63 4.32 9.34
N THR A 54 3.68 4.61 10.10
CA THR A 54 4.98 5.04 9.56
C THR A 54 5.51 4.12 8.46
N CYS A 55 5.42 2.79 8.65
CA CYS A 55 5.87 1.82 7.65
C CYS A 55 5.04 1.84 6.35
N GLU A 56 3.75 2.19 6.42
CA GLU A 56 2.90 2.32 5.24
C GLU A 56 3.21 3.61 4.48
N PHE A 57 3.50 4.67 5.22
CA PHE A 57 3.93 5.95 4.66
C PHE A 57 5.30 5.86 3.98
N GLU A 58 6.28 5.23 4.62
CA GLU A 58 7.60 4.94 4.04
C GLU A 58 7.48 4.12 2.74
N LEU A 59 6.54 3.18 2.69
CA LEU A 59 6.27 2.41 1.48
C LEU A 59 5.70 3.28 0.35
N VAL A 60 4.84 4.25 0.66
CA VAL A 60 4.36 5.23 -0.34
C VAL A 60 5.53 6.05 -0.87
N LYS A 61 6.40 6.57 0.02
CA LYS A 61 7.60 7.32 -0.39
C LYS A 61 8.52 6.50 -1.30
N TYR A 62 8.74 5.23 -0.94
CA TYR A 62 9.51 4.32 -1.79
C TYR A 62 8.93 4.20 -3.21
N PHE A 63 7.61 4.11 -3.36
CA PHE A 63 6.99 4.09 -4.69
C PHE A 63 7.12 5.43 -5.41
N LEU A 64 6.91 6.55 -4.73
CA LEU A 64 7.08 7.88 -5.32
C LEU A 64 8.51 8.09 -5.84
N GLU A 65 9.52 7.58 -5.14
CA GLU A 65 10.93 7.70 -5.52
C GLU A 65 11.36 6.73 -6.64
N ASN A 66 10.81 5.51 -6.66
CA ASN A 66 11.34 4.42 -7.50
C ASN A 66 10.45 4.03 -8.69
N ALA A 67 9.16 4.41 -8.69
CA ALA A 67 8.22 4.13 -9.78
C ALA A 67 8.12 5.35 -10.71
N ILE A 68 9.07 5.45 -11.65
CA ILE A 68 9.25 6.62 -12.55
C ILE A 68 7.99 6.96 -13.36
N VAL A 69 7.18 5.95 -13.71
CA VAL A 69 5.96 6.13 -14.52
C VAL A 69 4.67 6.06 -13.70
N LEU A 70 4.75 6.27 -12.38
CA LEU A 70 3.58 6.21 -11.50
C LEU A 70 2.64 7.38 -11.81
N GLU A 71 1.40 7.03 -12.13
CA GLU A 71 0.33 7.97 -12.51
C GLU A 71 -0.74 8.05 -11.41
N LYS A 72 -0.91 7.01 -10.59
CA LYS A 72 -2.02 6.95 -9.62
C LYS A 72 -1.73 6.13 -8.36
N ILE A 73 -2.16 6.66 -7.21
CA ILE A 73 -2.14 6.00 -5.91
C ILE A 73 -3.58 5.88 -5.40
N ILE A 74 -4.00 4.65 -5.09
CA ILE A 74 -5.33 4.38 -4.53
C ILE A 74 -5.16 3.88 -3.09
N ILE A 75 -5.69 4.62 -2.14
CA ILE A 75 -5.82 4.19 -0.75
C ILE A 75 -7.21 3.62 -0.55
N ASP A 76 -7.29 2.32 -0.25
CA ASP A 76 -8.54 1.65 0.10
C ASP A 76 -8.54 1.30 1.60
N PRO A 77 -9.25 2.06 2.44
CA PRO A 77 -9.28 1.81 3.88
C PRO A 77 -10.07 0.53 4.22
N ARG A 78 -10.90 0.03 3.29
CA ARG A 78 -11.87 -1.02 3.58
C ARG A 78 -11.19 -2.33 3.94
N SER A 79 -11.75 -2.99 4.94
CA SER A 79 -11.31 -4.33 5.30
C SER A 79 -11.69 -5.31 4.19
N GLN A 80 -10.73 -6.13 3.74
CA GLN A 80 -10.99 -7.23 2.82
C GLN A 80 -11.56 -8.48 3.52
N THR A 81 -11.82 -8.40 4.83
CA THR A 81 -12.47 -9.51 5.55
C THR A 81 -13.94 -9.57 5.17
N VAL A 82 -14.35 -10.72 4.67
CA VAL A 82 -15.75 -11.05 4.32
C VAL A 82 -16.55 -11.27 5.61
N THR A 83 -16.72 -10.23 6.41
CA THR A 83 -17.70 -10.24 7.49
C THR A 83 -18.92 -9.48 7.00
N PRO A 84 -20.09 -10.12 6.85
CA PRO A 84 -21.28 -9.50 6.24
C PRO A 84 -21.84 -8.33 7.05
N VAL A 85 -21.37 -8.13 8.28
CA VAL A 85 -21.79 -7.03 9.16
C VAL A 85 -20.64 -6.02 9.28
N LEU A 86 -20.82 -4.84 8.69
CA LEU A 86 -20.00 -3.67 9.01
C LEU A 86 -20.41 -3.19 10.39
N SER A 87 -19.57 -3.43 11.41
CA SER A 87 -19.77 -2.81 12.71
C SER A 87 -19.52 -1.29 12.61
N LEU A 88 -20.19 -0.50 13.45
CA LEU A 88 -19.88 0.94 13.64
C LEU A 88 -18.38 1.16 13.83
N SER A 89 -17.74 0.31 14.64
CA SER A 89 -16.29 0.34 14.88
C SER A 89 -15.44 0.07 13.62
N THR A 90 -15.97 -0.60 12.60
CA THR A 90 -15.28 -0.78 11.31
C THR A 90 -15.39 0.48 10.47
N ILE A 91 -16.58 1.09 10.42
CA ILE A 91 -16.82 2.35 9.70
C ILE A 91 -15.95 3.47 10.28
N GLU A 92 -15.89 3.60 11.61
CA GLU A 92 -15.04 4.58 12.30
C GLU A 92 -13.56 4.39 11.98
N LYS A 93 -13.08 3.13 11.97
CA LYS A 93 -11.70 2.81 11.60
C LYS A 93 -11.37 3.17 10.16
N GLU A 94 -12.29 2.89 9.24
CA GLU A 94 -12.13 3.29 7.84
C GLU A 94 -12.09 4.81 7.72
N GLN A 95 -12.97 5.53 8.41
CA GLN A 95 -12.97 6.99 8.39
C GLN A 95 -11.70 7.59 8.98
N MET A 96 -11.21 7.05 10.09
CA MET A 96 -9.94 7.44 10.69
C MET A 96 -8.78 7.21 9.72
N SER A 97 -8.76 6.04 9.06
CA SER A 97 -7.80 5.72 8.00
C SER A 97 -7.83 6.74 6.85
N ARG A 98 -9.02 7.13 6.36
CA ARG A 98 -9.15 8.19 5.33
C ARG A 98 -8.55 9.50 5.78
N ASN A 99 -8.89 9.95 6.99
CA ASN A 99 -8.40 11.21 7.54
C ASN A 99 -6.86 11.20 7.70
N SER A 100 -6.30 10.12 8.23
CA SER A 100 -4.85 9.95 8.36
C SER A 100 -4.14 9.90 7.00
N SER A 101 -4.74 9.22 6.01
CA SER A 101 -4.22 9.16 4.64
C SER A 101 -4.18 10.53 4.01
N LYS A 102 -5.26 11.30 4.14
CA LYS A 102 -5.34 12.66 3.61
C LYS A 102 -4.27 13.55 4.24
N LEU A 103 -4.20 13.57 5.57
CA LEU A 103 -3.23 14.39 6.30
C LEU A 103 -1.77 14.09 5.92
N GLN A 104 -1.42 12.82 5.71
CA GLN A 104 -0.04 12.42 5.40
C GLN A 104 0.31 12.55 3.92
N LEU A 105 -0.63 12.28 3.01
CA LEU A 105 -0.31 12.08 1.59
C LEU A 105 -0.61 13.30 0.72
N GLU A 106 -1.55 14.16 1.10
CA GLU A 106 -1.98 15.29 0.27
C GLU A 106 -0.86 16.30 -0.01
N GLY A 107 0.09 16.46 0.91
CA GLY A 107 1.28 17.31 0.73
C GLY A 107 2.53 16.59 0.20
N GLU A 108 2.50 15.26 0.15
CA GLU A 108 3.66 14.43 -0.20
C GLU A 108 3.55 13.85 -1.61
N VAL A 109 2.33 13.64 -2.12
CA VAL A 109 2.10 13.16 -3.47
C VAL A 109 2.24 14.31 -4.47
N PRO A 110 3.15 14.23 -5.45
CA PRO A 110 3.29 15.24 -6.49
C PRO A 110 2.01 15.42 -7.30
N SER A 111 1.76 16.66 -7.77
CA SER A 111 0.52 17.02 -8.49
C SER A 111 0.26 16.26 -9.79
N HIS A 112 1.29 15.66 -10.41
CA HIS A 112 1.14 14.84 -11.61
C HIS A 112 0.67 13.41 -11.32
N ILE A 113 0.62 13.01 -10.05
CA ILE A 113 0.15 11.69 -9.60
C ILE A 113 -1.24 11.85 -8.99
N GLU A 114 -2.21 11.10 -9.50
CA GLU A 114 -3.57 11.12 -8.97
C GLU A 114 -3.63 10.35 -7.64
N LEU A 115 -3.96 11.05 -6.55
CA LEU A 115 -4.25 10.43 -5.25
C LEU A 115 -5.76 10.22 -5.08
N VAL A 116 -6.17 8.97 -4.90
CA VAL A 116 -7.57 8.59 -4.63
C VAL A 116 -7.67 7.91 -3.28
N ILE A 117 -8.49 8.46 -2.38
CA ILE A 117 -8.82 7.87 -1.09
C ILE A 117 -10.29 7.41 -1.14
N LEU A 118 -10.51 6.09 -1.10
CA LEU A 118 -11.84 5.44 -1.16
C LEU A 118 -12.51 5.37 0.22
#